data_AF-A0A961SHH9-F1
#
_entry.id   AF-A0A961SHH9-F1
#
_cell.length_a   1.000
_cell.length_b   1.000
_cell.length_c   1.000
_cell.angle_alpha   90.00
_cell.angle_beta   90.00
_cell.angle_gamma   90.00
#
_symmetry.space_group_name_H-M   'P 1'
#
loop_
_entity.id
_entity.type
_entity.pdbx_description
1 polymer ?
#
loop_
_entity_poly.entity_id
_entity_poly.type
_entity_poly.pdbx_seq_one_letter_code
_entity_poly.pdbx_strand_id
1 'polypeptide(L)'
;ELIGLGASNVAAGLTGGYPVTGGFARSVVNFDAGARTPAAGAFTAVGLAAATIVLTPFLAYLPQATLAATIIVAVLSLIDLSVLKRTWSYSKADFAAVASTILVTLLMGVEIGVSVGVGLSIVIHLYKTSKPHMAIVGQVPGTEHFRNIRRHEVVTDPSILSLRMDESLYFANARYLE
;
A
#
# COMPACT_ATOMS: atom_id res chain seq x y z
N GLU A 1 1.71 3.19 -17.56
CA GLU A 1 2.18 1.88 -17.06
C GLU A 1 1.20 0.74 -17.32
N LEU A 2 -0.08 0.87 -16.92
CA LEU A 2 -1.10 -0.19 -17.13
C LEU A 2 -1.24 -0.64 -18.60
N ILE A 3 -1.28 0.29 -19.55
CA ILE A 3 -1.34 -0.03 -20.98
C ILE A 3 -0.08 -0.80 -21.43
N GLY A 4 1.10 -0.42 -20.93
CA GLY A 4 2.37 -1.10 -21.23
C GLY A 4 2.43 -2.52 -20.66
N LEU A 5 1.99 -2.70 -19.41
CA LEU A 5 1.86 -4.02 -18.78
C LEU A 5 0.81 -4.88 -19.50
N GLY A 6 -0.31 -4.28 -19.92
CA GLY A 6 -1.35 -4.96 -20.70
C GLY A 6 -0.82 -5.45 -22.05
N ALA A 7 -0.17 -4.57 -22.82
CA ALA A 7 0.45 -4.93 -24.09
C ALA A 7 1.53 -6.02 -23.91
N SER A 8 2.34 -5.92 -22.86
CA SER A 8 3.36 -6.93 -22.53
C SER A 8 2.75 -8.29 -22.20
N ASN A 9 1.64 -8.33 -21.46
CA ASN A 9 0.93 -9.57 -21.14
C ASN A 9 0.22 -10.18 -22.34
N VAL A 10 -0.32 -9.36 -23.27
CA VAL A 10 -0.84 -9.85 -24.55
C VAL A 10 0.26 -10.51 -25.38
N ALA A 11 1.42 -9.86 -25.49
CA ALA A 11 2.58 -10.42 -26.19
C ALA A 11 3.09 -11.71 -25.53
N ALA A 12 3.13 -11.77 -24.20
CA ALA A 12 3.48 -12.98 -23.45
C ALA A 12 2.48 -14.11 -23.71
N GLY A 13 1.17 -13.83 -23.66
CA GLY A 13 0.13 -14.83 -23.93
C GLY A 13 0.22 -15.41 -25.35
N LEU A 14 0.50 -14.58 -26.36
CA LEU A 14 0.68 -15.04 -27.75
C LEU A 14 1.94 -15.89 -27.96
N THR A 15 2.95 -15.74 -27.11
CA THR A 15 4.22 -16.46 -27.19
C THR A 15 4.33 -17.64 -26.22
N GLY A 16 3.26 -17.92 -25.45
CA GLY A 16 3.23 -18.98 -24.44
C GLY A 16 3.98 -18.64 -23.14
N GLY A 17 4.25 -17.36 -22.90
CA GLY A 17 4.91 -16.86 -21.69
C GLY A 17 3.97 -16.72 -20.49
N TYR A 18 4.55 -16.71 -19.29
CA TYR A 18 3.84 -16.42 -18.05
C TYR A 18 3.46 -14.93 -17.93
N PRO A 19 2.44 -14.59 -17.11
CA PRO A 19 2.08 -13.20 -16.85
C PRO A 19 3.28 -12.37 -16.37
N VAL A 20 3.49 -11.22 -17.01
CA VAL A 20 4.63 -10.33 -16.75
C VAL A 20 4.20 -9.22 -15.81
N THR A 21 5.04 -8.97 -14.80
CA THR A 21 4.85 -7.90 -13.82
C THR A 21 6.15 -7.12 -13.61
N GLY A 22 6.06 -5.98 -12.90
CA GLY A 22 7.25 -5.26 -12.45
C GLY A 22 7.97 -6.02 -11.33
N GLY A 23 9.27 -6.26 -11.50
CA GLY A 23 10.09 -6.92 -10.48
C GLY A 23 10.89 -5.91 -9.65
N PHE A 24 10.47 -5.67 -8.40
CA PHE A 24 11.17 -4.74 -7.49
C PHE A 24 12.68 -5.00 -7.40
N ALA A 25 13.08 -6.26 -7.13
CA ALA A 25 14.49 -6.62 -7.02
C ALA A 25 15.29 -6.33 -8.31
N ARG A 26 14.69 -6.50 -9.49
CA ARG A 26 15.36 -6.24 -10.79
C ARG A 26 15.48 -4.74 -11.05
N SER A 27 14.47 -3.97 -10.68
CA SER A 27 14.49 -2.51 -10.83
C SER A 27 15.52 -1.86 -9.94
N VAL A 28 15.70 -2.34 -8.70
CA VAL A 28 16.74 -1.83 -7.78
C VAL A 28 18.12 -2.07 -8.35
N VAL A 29 18.42 -3.30 -8.79
CA VAL A 29 19.72 -3.62 -9.42
C VAL A 29 19.96 -2.79 -10.69
N ASN A 30 18.92 -2.60 -11.52
CA ASN A 30 19.04 -1.79 -12.74
C ASN A 30 19.29 -0.31 -12.42
N PHE A 31 18.66 0.21 -11.36
CA PHE A 31 18.88 1.56 -10.87
C PHE A 31 20.30 1.74 -10.31
N ASP A 32 20.76 0.80 -9.48
CA ASP A 32 22.11 0.80 -8.88
C ASP A 32 23.20 0.65 -9.95
N ALA A 33 22.92 -0.06 -11.04
CA ALA A 33 23.80 -0.15 -12.21
C ALA A 33 23.86 1.16 -13.04
N GLY A 34 23.11 2.20 -12.65
CA GLY A 34 23.13 3.52 -13.29
C GLY A 34 22.24 3.64 -14.53
N ALA A 35 21.27 2.74 -14.72
CA ALA A 35 20.36 2.81 -15.86
C ALA A 35 19.50 4.08 -15.82
N ARG A 36 19.53 4.87 -16.91
CA ARG A 36 18.78 6.13 -17.02
C ARG A 36 17.70 6.14 -18.10
N THR A 37 17.64 5.11 -18.94
CA THR A 37 16.72 5.05 -20.08
C THR A 37 16.05 3.66 -20.16
N PRO A 38 14.86 3.57 -20.78
CA PRO A 38 14.18 2.29 -21.01
C PRO A 38 15.00 1.29 -21.87
N ALA A 39 16.02 1.78 -22.59
CA ALA A 39 16.92 0.94 -23.38
C ALA A 39 17.62 -0.14 -22.52
N ALA A 40 17.87 0.11 -21.24
CA ALA A 40 18.42 -0.89 -20.32
C ALA A 40 17.56 -2.16 -20.24
N GLY A 41 16.23 -2.02 -20.28
CA GLY A 41 15.31 -3.15 -20.33
C GLY A 41 15.42 -3.95 -21.64
N ALA A 42 15.58 -3.26 -22.78
CA ALA A 42 15.78 -3.91 -24.07
C ALA A 42 17.11 -4.68 -24.13
N PHE A 43 18.21 -4.09 -23.65
CA PHE A 43 19.50 -4.78 -23.55
C PHE A 43 19.43 -6.00 -22.61
N THR A 44 18.69 -5.88 -21.51
CA THR A 44 18.46 -7.00 -20.59
C THR A 44 17.70 -8.13 -21.29
N ALA A 45 16.68 -7.83 -22.10
CA ALA A 45 15.92 -8.82 -22.85
C ALA A 45 16.78 -9.54 -23.90
N VAL A 46 17.60 -8.80 -24.66
CA VAL A 46 18.54 -9.37 -25.63
C VAL A 46 19.59 -10.24 -24.93
N GLY A 47 20.16 -9.76 -23.82
CA GLY A 47 21.11 -10.51 -23.01
C GLY A 47 20.52 -11.80 -22.47
N LEU A 48 19.28 -11.76 -21.99
CA LEU A 48 18.57 -12.95 -21.50
C LEU A 48 18.30 -13.95 -22.63
N ALA A 49 17.91 -13.50 -23.82
CA ALA A 49 17.71 -14.36 -24.98
C ALA A 49 19.02 -15.05 -25.41
N ALA A 50 20.11 -14.30 -25.51
CA ALA A 50 21.43 -14.84 -25.84
C ALA A 50 21.92 -15.81 -24.76
N ALA A 51 21.78 -15.45 -23.48
CA ALA A 51 22.16 -16.31 -22.36
C ALA A 51 21.34 -17.60 -22.36
N THR A 52 20.05 -17.54 -22.66
CA THR A 52 19.21 -18.75 -22.72
C THR A 52 19.68 -19.66 -23.86
N ILE A 53 19.99 -19.15 -25.05
CA ILE A 53 20.43 -20.00 -26.16
C ILE A 53 21.82 -20.64 -25.89
N VAL A 54 22.76 -19.87 -25.32
CA VAL A 54 24.16 -20.31 -25.16
C VAL A 54 24.42 -21.03 -23.84
N LEU A 55 23.85 -20.54 -22.73
CA LEU A 55 24.13 -21.05 -21.37
C LEU A 55 23.15 -22.13 -20.90
N THR A 56 22.04 -22.42 -21.60
CA THR A 56 21.11 -23.51 -21.22
C THR A 56 21.81 -24.83 -20.84
N PRO A 57 22.80 -25.37 -21.58
CA PRO A 57 23.44 -26.63 -21.20
C PRO A 57 24.18 -26.54 -19.86
N PHE A 58 24.68 -25.37 -19.47
CA PHE A 58 25.33 -25.16 -18.16
C PHE A 58 24.31 -24.93 -17.05
N LEU A 59 23.26 -24.15 -17.34
CA LEU A 59 22.19 -23.84 -16.38
C LEU A 59 21.39 -25.09 -16.00
N ALA A 60 21.29 -26.08 -16.88
CA ALA A 60 20.60 -27.35 -16.60
C ALA A 60 21.21 -28.15 -15.43
N TYR A 61 22.50 -27.96 -15.15
CA TYR A 61 23.20 -28.65 -14.06
C TYR A 61 23.15 -27.90 -12.73
N LEU A 62 22.51 -26.73 -12.66
CA LEU A 62 22.44 -25.95 -11.43
C LEU A 62 21.61 -26.67 -10.37
N PRO A 63 22.15 -26.88 -9.16
CA PRO A 63 21.38 -27.42 -8.05
C PRO A 63 20.20 -26.50 -7.70
N GLN A 64 19.03 -27.08 -7.46
CA GLN A 64 17.84 -26.36 -7.02
C GLN A 64 18.10 -25.56 -5.72
N ALA A 65 19.00 -26.04 -4.86
CA ALA A 65 19.41 -25.36 -3.63
C ALA A 65 19.99 -23.95 -3.88
N THR A 66 20.79 -23.78 -4.94
CA THR A 66 21.40 -22.48 -5.28
C THR A 66 20.33 -21.49 -5.76
N LEU A 67 19.36 -21.96 -6.55
CA LEU A 67 18.23 -21.15 -7.00
C LEU A 67 17.35 -20.73 -5.82
N ALA A 68 17.03 -21.68 -4.93
CA ALA A 68 16.24 -21.41 -3.73
C ALA A 68 16.93 -20.39 -2.80
N ALA A 69 18.24 -20.54 -2.57
CA ALA A 69 19.01 -19.59 -1.76
C ALA A 69 18.96 -18.17 -2.34
N THR A 70 19.09 -18.03 -3.66
CA THR A 70 19.00 -16.72 -4.34
C THR A 70 17.62 -16.08 -4.16
N ILE A 71 16.55 -16.87 -4.27
CA ILE A 71 15.17 -16.39 -4.04
C ILE A 71 14.99 -15.96 -2.58
N ILE A 72 15.45 -16.75 -1.61
CA ILE A 72 15.33 -16.43 -0.18
C ILE A 72 16.03 -15.11 0.13
N VAL A 73 17.27 -14.92 -0.34
CA VAL A 73 18.03 -13.67 -0.14
C VAL A 73 17.29 -12.47 -0.74
N ALA A 74 16.73 -12.62 -1.95
CA ALA A 74 15.94 -11.56 -2.57
C ALA A 74 14.69 -11.22 -1.75
N VAL A 75 13.94 -12.22 -1.27
CA VAL A 75 12.72 -12.01 -0.47
C VAL A 75 13.02 -11.39 0.89
N LEU A 76 14.12 -11.75 1.54
CA LEU A 76 14.51 -11.18 2.83
C LEU A 76 14.68 -9.66 2.75
N SER A 77 15.15 -9.12 1.62
CA SER A 77 15.26 -7.67 1.40
C SER A 77 13.91 -6.94 1.27
N LEU A 78 12.83 -7.66 0.97
CA LEU A 78 11.48 -7.10 0.80
C LEU A 78 10.68 -7.07 2.11
N ILE A 79 11.13 -7.80 3.15
CA ILE A 79 10.42 -7.89 4.42
C ILE A 79 10.71 -6.64 5.26
N ASP A 80 9.68 -5.80 5.43
CA ASP A 80 9.74 -4.63 6.31
C ASP A 80 8.91 -4.84 7.58
N LEU A 81 9.56 -5.28 8.66
CA LEU A 81 8.93 -5.46 9.97
C LEU A 81 8.62 -4.13 10.70
N SER A 82 9.16 -3.01 10.21
CA SER A 82 8.91 -1.70 10.83
C SER A 82 7.44 -1.29 10.71
N VAL A 83 6.76 -1.74 9.63
CA VAL A 83 5.34 -1.51 9.38
C VAL A 83 4.50 -2.06 10.53
N LEU A 84 4.76 -3.29 10.99
CA LEU A 84 4.01 -3.89 12.10
C LEU A 84 4.15 -3.09 13.40
N LYS A 85 5.38 -2.67 13.72
CA LYS A 85 5.66 -1.88 14.92
C LYS A 85 4.99 -0.50 14.85
N ARG A 86 5.07 0.17 13.70
CA ARG A 86 4.47 1.48 13.49
C ARG A 86 2.95 1.40 13.62
N THR A 87 2.33 0.46 12.92
CA THR A 87 0.87 0.33 12.92
C THR A 87 0.34 -0.04 14.30
N TRP A 88 1.05 -0.87 15.08
CA TRP A 88 0.69 -1.16 16.46
C TRP A 88 0.67 0.10 17.35
N SER A 89 1.64 0.99 17.19
CA SER A 89 1.74 2.24 17.96
C SER A 89 0.69 3.27 17.56
N TYR A 90 0.29 3.32 16.28
CA TYR A 90 -0.65 4.32 15.76
C TYR A 90 -2.12 3.89 15.87
N SER A 91 -2.45 2.66 15.45
CA SER A 91 -3.83 2.18 15.45
C SER A 91 -3.89 0.66 15.55
N LYS A 92 -4.46 0.15 16.65
CA LYS A 92 -4.70 -1.29 16.84
C LYS A 92 -5.59 -1.89 15.74
N ALA A 93 -6.53 -1.10 15.18
CA ALA A 93 -7.40 -1.53 14.10
C ALA A 93 -6.61 -1.76 12.80
N ASP A 94 -5.75 -0.81 12.42
CA ASP A 94 -4.91 -0.95 11.23
C ASP A 94 -3.90 -2.10 11.42
N PHE A 95 -3.42 -2.33 12.64
CA PHE A 95 -2.54 -3.45 12.92
C PHE A 95 -3.26 -4.79 12.74
N ALA A 96 -4.48 -4.90 13.25
CA ALA A 96 -5.31 -6.09 13.06
C ALA A 96 -5.52 -6.36 11.56
N ALA A 97 -5.69 -5.31 10.75
CA ALA A 97 -5.84 -5.45 9.30
C ALA A 97 -4.57 -5.96 8.60
N VAL A 98 -3.41 -5.40 8.94
CA VAL A 98 -2.14 -5.88 8.39
C VAL A 98 -1.88 -7.33 8.84
N ALA A 99 -2.05 -7.63 10.13
CA ALA A 99 -1.85 -8.96 10.68
C ALA A 99 -2.79 -10.01 10.08
N SER A 100 -4.08 -9.68 9.92
CA SER A 100 -5.04 -10.58 9.28
C SER A 100 -4.70 -10.81 7.81
N THR A 101 -4.30 -9.77 7.09
CA THR A 101 -3.89 -9.87 5.68
C THR A 101 -2.70 -10.81 5.52
N ILE A 102 -1.68 -10.66 6.37
CA ILE A 102 -0.51 -11.55 6.39
C ILE A 102 -0.94 -12.99 6.69
N LEU A 103 -1.73 -13.19 7.74
CA LEU A 103 -2.14 -14.53 8.18
C LEU A 103 -2.97 -15.23 7.10
N VAL A 104 -3.96 -14.55 6.53
CA VAL A 104 -4.80 -15.11 5.45
C VAL A 104 -3.97 -15.38 4.20
N THR A 105 -3.04 -14.49 3.84
CA THR A 105 -2.14 -14.71 2.70
C THR A 105 -1.30 -15.98 2.87
N LEU A 106 -0.77 -16.21 4.07
CA LEU A 106 0.06 -17.38 4.38
C LEU A 106 -0.74 -18.68 4.43
N LEU A 107 -1.98 -18.64 4.94
CA LEU A 107 -2.81 -19.85 5.14
C LEU A 107 -3.68 -20.21 3.94
N MET A 108 -4.21 -19.20 3.25
CA MET A 108 -5.24 -19.36 2.21
C MET A 108 -4.78 -18.88 0.83
N GLY A 109 -3.59 -18.28 0.73
CA GLY A 109 -3.01 -17.80 -0.52
C GLY A 109 -3.23 -16.30 -0.77
N VAL A 110 -2.47 -15.77 -1.73
CA VAL A 110 -2.35 -14.33 -2.00
C VAL A 110 -3.66 -13.72 -2.48
N GLU A 111 -4.45 -14.42 -3.29
CA GLU A 111 -5.71 -13.90 -3.84
C GLU A 111 -6.73 -13.58 -2.73
N ILE A 112 -6.94 -14.54 -1.82
CA ILE A 112 -7.85 -14.36 -0.68
C ILE A 112 -7.26 -13.34 0.30
N GLY A 113 -5.95 -13.40 0.55
CA GLY A 113 -5.25 -12.45 1.41
C GLY A 113 -5.45 -10.99 0.98
N VAL A 114 -5.22 -10.68 -0.30
CA VAL A 114 -5.42 -9.33 -0.85
C VAL A 114 -6.89 -8.92 -0.75
N SER A 115 -7.82 -9.81 -1.08
CA SER A 115 -9.25 -9.52 -1.00
C SER A 115 -9.70 -9.15 0.41
N VAL A 116 -9.25 -9.92 1.42
CA VAL A 116 -9.53 -9.65 2.84
C VAL A 116 -8.88 -8.34 3.28
N GLY A 117 -7.63 -8.08 2.89
CA GLY A 117 -6.92 -6.86 3.25
C GLY A 117 -7.58 -5.60 2.71
N VAL A 118 -8.02 -5.62 1.44
CA VAL A 118 -8.76 -4.52 0.82
C VAL A 118 -10.11 -4.33 1.53
N GLY A 119 -10.88 -5.40 1.72
CA GLY A 119 -12.18 -5.33 2.39
C GLY A 119 -12.09 -4.76 3.81
N LEU A 120 -11.13 -5.24 4.60
CA LEU A 120 -10.94 -4.77 5.97
C LEU A 120 -10.46 -3.31 6.03
N SER A 121 -9.61 -2.90 5.09
CA SER A 121 -9.17 -1.50 4.97
C SER A 121 -10.35 -0.57 4.67
N ILE A 122 -11.25 -0.98 3.76
CA ILE A 122 -12.48 -0.23 3.45
C ILE A 122 -13.37 -0.13 4.69
N VAL A 123 -13.63 -1.24 5.37
CA VAL A 123 -14.46 -1.27 6.58
C VAL A 123 -13.90 -0.36 7.68
N ILE A 124 -12.59 -0.43 7.94
CA ILE A 124 -11.94 0.41 8.95
C ILE A 124 -12.00 1.89 8.55
N HIS A 125 -11.76 2.20 7.27
CA HIS A 125 -11.84 3.57 6.77
C HIS A 125 -13.25 4.14 6.95
N LEU A 126 -14.28 3.40 6.51
CA LEU A 126 -15.67 3.80 6.68
C LEU A 126 -16.02 3.98 8.16
N TYR A 127 -15.62 3.05 9.03
CA TYR A 127 -15.88 3.16 10.47
C TYR A 127 -15.25 4.41 11.09
N LYS A 128 -14.02 4.74 10.71
CA LYS A 128 -13.32 5.94 11.21
C LYS A 128 -14.00 7.23 10.73
N THR A 129 -14.38 7.29 9.46
CA THR A 129 -15.00 8.50 8.87
C THR A 129 -16.50 8.66 9.26
N SER A 130 -17.17 7.58 9.65
CA SER A 130 -18.56 7.62 10.14
C SER A 130 -18.74 8.35 11.48
N LYS A 131 -17.67 8.67 12.21
CA LYS A 131 -17.70 9.46 13.46
C LYS A 131 -17.02 10.82 13.23
N PRO A 132 -17.69 11.77 12.55
CA PRO A 132 -17.08 13.05 12.21
C PRO A 132 -16.72 13.81 13.49
N HIS A 133 -15.54 14.42 13.52
CA HIS A 133 -15.16 15.23 14.66
C HIS A 133 -16.05 16.48 14.76
N MET A 134 -16.83 16.56 15.84
CA MET A 134 -17.67 17.72 16.14
C MET A 134 -17.08 18.49 17.32
N ALA A 135 -16.77 19.75 17.10
CA ALA A 135 -16.20 20.65 18.09
C ALA A 135 -17.18 21.77 18.43
N ILE A 136 -17.50 21.93 19.72
CA ILE A 136 -18.15 23.15 20.21
C ILE A 136 -17.11 24.26 20.20
N VAL A 137 -17.42 25.38 19.57
CA VAL A 137 -16.50 26.52 19.44
C VAL A 137 -17.04 27.74 20.20
N GLY A 138 -16.14 28.51 20.77
CA GLY A 138 -16.43 29.81 21.39
C GLY A 138 -15.50 30.89 20.85
N GLN A 139 -15.83 32.15 21.10
CA GLN A 139 -15.04 33.30 20.67
C GLN A 139 -13.84 33.51 21.60
N VAL A 140 -12.65 33.67 21.06
CA VAL A 140 -11.46 34.02 21.86
C VAL A 140 -11.60 35.47 22.34
N PRO A 141 -11.43 35.76 23.65
CA PRO A 141 -11.64 37.10 24.20
C PRO A 141 -10.87 38.19 23.44
N GLY A 142 -11.56 39.28 23.08
CA GLY A 142 -10.95 40.42 22.38
C GLY A 142 -10.61 40.19 20.90
N THR A 143 -11.07 39.10 20.29
CA THR A 143 -10.84 38.80 18.86
C THR A 143 -12.11 38.28 18.18
N GLU A 144 -12.15 38.22 16.85
CA GLU A 144 -13.23 37.61 16.07
C GLU A 144 -12.97 36.13 15.74
N HIS A 145 -12.06 35.46 16.47
CA HIS A 145 -11.68 34.08 16.19
C HIS A 145 -12.44 33.06 17.04
N PHE A 146 -13.02 32.05 16.38
CA PHE A 146 -13.70 30.94 17.05
C PHE A 146 -12.79 29.72 17.19
N ARG A 147 -12.63 29.22 18.42
CA ARG A 147 -11.78 28.07 18.75
C ARG A 147 -12.50 27.06 19.63
N ASN A 148 -12.00 25.83 19.63
CA ASN A 148 -12.59 24.71 20.38
C ASN A 148 -12.48 24.94 21.90
N ILE A 149 -13.63 24.85 22.60
CA ILE A 149 -13.76 25.07 24.05
C ILE A 149 -12.85 24.17 24.90
N ARG A 150 -12.48 22.98 24.38
CA ARG A 150 -11.66 22.00 25.12
C ARG A 150 -10.16 22.29 25.04
N ARG A 151 -9.73 23.19 24.15
CA ARG A 151 -8.29 23.49 23.92
C ARG A 151 -7.91 24.93 24.23
N HIS A 152 -8.86 25.86 24.26
CA HIS A 152 -8.59 27.29 24.44
C HIS A 152 -9.62 27.90 25.38
N GLU A 153 -9.21 28.92 26.14
CA GLU A 153 -10.15 29.78 26.87
C GLU A 153 -10.93 30.64 25.88
N VAL A 154 -12.25 30.44 25.86
CA VAL A 154 -13.16 31.08 24.93
C VAL A 154 -14.43 31.50 25.66
N VAL A 155 -15.04 32.57 25.18
CA VAL A 155 -16.34 33.05 25.63
C VAL A 155 -17.42 32.31 24.83
N THR A 156 -18.37 31.72 25.55
CA THR A 156 -19.55 31.05 24.99
C THR A 156 -20.81 31.66 25.59
N ASP A 157 -21.87 31.78 24.80
CA ASP A 157 -23.16 32.29 25.27
C ASP A 157 -24.09 31.12 25.67
N PRO A 158 -24.76 31.14 26.83
CA PRO A 158 -25.69 30.08 27.24
C PRO A 158 -26.89 29.89 26.30
N SER A 159 -27.23 30.91 25.51
CA SER A 159 -28.36 30.89 24.58
C SER A 159 -27.98 30.49 23.15
N ILE A 160 -26.68 30.42 22.80
CA ILE A 160 -26.19 30.15 21.44
C ILE A 160 -25.19 29.00 21.45
N LEU A 161 -25.54 27.89 20.80
CA LEU A 161 -24.64 26.76 20.59
C LEU A 161 -23.94 26.89 19.22
N SER A 162 -22.64 27.17 19.24
CA SER A 162 -21.81 27.19 18.02
C SER A 162 -21.06 25.88 17.84
N LEU A 163 -21.37 25.14 16.77
CA LEU A 163 -20.76 23.87 16.41
C LEU A 163 -19.93 24.02 15.14
N ARG A 164 -18.73 23.45 15.15
CA ARG A 164 -17.87 23.31 13.97
C ARG A 164 -17.71 21.84 13.63
N MET A 165 -18.05 21.49 12.40
CA MET A 165 -17.85 20.16 11.84
C MET A 165 -16.53 20.17 11.08
N ASP A 166 -15.58 19.37 11.54
CA ASP A 166 -14.22 19.35 10.99
C ASP A 166 -14.05 18.29 9.87
N GLU A 167 -15.12 17.52 9.55
CA GLU A 167 -15.13 16.44 8.55
C GLU A 167 -16.14 16.69 7.41
N SER A 168 -15.85 16.18 6.21
CA SER A 168 -16.81 16.22 5.10
C SER A 168 -18.04 15.35 5.36
N LEU A 169 -19.23 15.90 5.11
CA LEU A 169 -20.49 15.19 5.28
C LEU A 169 -20.90 14.44 4.02
N TYR A 170 -21.29 13.20 4.18
CA TYR A 170 -21.83 12.33 3.15
C TYR A 170 -22.81 11.33 3.77
N PHE A 171 -23.42 10.50 2.93
CA PHE A 171 -24.49 9.59 3.36
C PHE A 171 -24.15 8.73 4.59
N ALA A 172 -22.89 8.27 4.74
CA ALA A 172 -22.52 7.36 5.82
C ALA A 172 -22.27 8.03 7.18
N ASN A 173 -22.18 9.36 7.26
CA ASN A 173 -21.95 10.08 8.51
C ASN A 173 -23.01 11.15 8.84
N ALA A 174 -23.88 11.51 7.89
CA ALA A 174 -24.94 12.49 8.10
C ALA A 174 -25.89 12.11 9.27
N ARG A 175 -26.25 10.83 9.40
CA ARG A 175 -27.08 10.32 10.52
C ARG A 175 -26.45 10.46 11.90
N TYR A 176 -25.14 10.65 11.99
CA TYR A 176 -24.49 10.85 13.28
C TYR A 176 -24.71 12.27 13.83
N LEU A 177 -25.13 13.21 12.98
CA LEU A 177 -25.34 14.62 13.31
C LEU A 177 -26.81 14.99 13.56
N GLU A 178 -27.76 14.14 13.14
CA GLU A 178 -29.18 14.23 13.50
C GLU A 178 -29.39 13.97 14.99
#